data_AF-A0A238WAL1-F1
#
_entry.id   AF-A0A238WAL1-F1
#
_cell.length_a   1.000
_cell.length_b   1.000
_cell.length_c   1.000
_cell.angle_alpha   90.00
_cell.angle_beta   90.00
_cell.angle_gamma   90.00
#
_symmetry.space_group_name_H-M   'P 1'
#
loop_
_entity.id
_entity.type
_entity.pdbx_description
1 polymer ?
#
loop_
_entity_poly.entity_id
_entity_poly.type
_entity_poly.pdbx_seq_one_letter_code
_entity_poly.pdbx_strand_id
1 'polypeptide(L)'
;MSGRFISCLLFMVLTFSVLHPAVSQPATIQASVEVNRILSLVRYVEVVAGGKGYRGVRQQFEQSAFNTPAAQAAIRRYQQLPREVDFQWPDYPADRLGSSGSSWNLFIKCAADAKDLPDLQQRAVGLMPNQTLVELGQVY
;
A
#
# COMPACT_ATOMS: atom_id res chain seq x y z
N MET A 1 9.76 64.08 -33.36
CA MET A 1 10.98 64.74 -32.86
C MET A 1 10.59 65.64 -31.70
N SER A 2 11.27 65.50 -30.54
CA SER A 2 11.30 66.39 -29.35
C SER A 2 9.97 66.84 -28.74
N GLY A 3 9.67 66.67 -27.46
CA GLY A 3 10.47 66.29 -26.30
C GLY A 3 9.81 66.87 -25.04
N ARG A 4 10.28 66.41 -23.86
CA ARG A 4 10.32 67.05 -22.53
C ARG A 4 9.70 66.25 -21.37
N PHE A 5 10.62 65.66 -20.63
CA PHE A 5 10.61 65.36 -19.20
C PHE A 5 9.94 66.44 -18.33
N ILE A 6 9.11 66.04 -17.36
CA ILE A 6 9.12 66.61 -16.00
C ILE A 6 8.94 65.47 -14.99
N SER A 7 10.01 65.25 -14.24
CA SER A 7 10.08 64.52 -12.98
C SER A 7 9.66 65.46 -11.85
N CYS A 8 8.83 65.00 -10.92
CA CYS A 8 8.67 65.46 -9.52
C CYS A 8 7.55 64.57 -8.93
N LEU A 9 7.82 63.41 -8.32
CA LEU A 9 8.38 63.28 -6.96
C LEU A 9 7.67 64.20 -5.96
N LEU A 10 7.06 63.56 -4.94
CA LEU A 10 6.57 64.12 -3.69
C LEU A 10 5.23 64.88 -3.70
N PHE A 11 4.13 64.14 -3.59
CA PHE A 11 3.21 64.32 -2.46
C PHE A 11 2.70 62.91 -2.10
N MET A 12 3.46 62.15 -1.32
CA MET A 12 3.33 62.12 0.14
C MET A 12 1.87 61.94 0.58
N VAL A 13 1.61 60.71 1.03
CA VAL A 13 0.74 60.39 2.18
C VAL A 13 -0.74 60.67 1.98
N LEU A 14 -1.47 59.63 1.58
CA LEU A 14 -2.69 59.25 2.28
C LEU A 14 -2.84 57.73 2.15
N THR A 15 -2.13 57.10 3.08
CA THR A 15 -2.30 55.74 3.55
C THR A 15 -3.78 55.42 3.77
N PHE A 16 -4.40 54.70 2.84
CA PHE A 16 -5.43 53.73 3.21
C PHE A 16 -4.87 52.34 2.92
N SER A 17 -4.04 51.89 3.86
CA SER A 17 -3.84 50.47 4.11
C SER A 17 -5.20 49.90 4.46
N VAL A 18 -5.94 49.42 3.46
CA VAL A 18 -6.95 48.40 3.73
C VAL A 18 -6.16 47.17 4.12
N LEU A 19 -5.96 47.01 5.43
CA LEU A 19 -5.66 45.71 6.03
C LEU A 19 -6.69 44.75 5.44
N HIS A 20 -6.29 43.98 4.43
CA HIS A 20 -6.90 42.69 4.23
C HIS A 20 -6.49 41.90 5.47
N PRO A 21 -7.40 41.48 6.35
CA PRO A 21 -7.08 40.36 7.19
C PRO A 21 -6.73 39.24 6.22
N ALA A 22 -5.46 38.86 6.15
CA ALA A 22 -5.09 37.53 5.73
C ALA A 22 -5.75 36.61 6.76
N VAL A 23 -7.03 36.29 6.53
CA VAL A 23 -7.68 35.17 7.18
C VAL A 23 -6.88 34.00 6.68
N SER A 24 -5.88 33.61 7.47
CA SER A 24 -5.24 32.31 7.39
C SER A 24 -6.36 31.29 7.52
N GLN A 25 -6.99 30.93 6.41
CA GLN A 25 -7.88 29.80 6.39
C GLN A 25 -7.05 28.64 6.93
N PRO A 26 -7.47 27.99 8.03
CA PRO A 26 -6.76 26.82 8.49
C PRO A 26 -6.80 25.84 7.32
N ALA A 27 -5.62 25.57 6.74
CA ALA A 27 -5.46 24.59 5.69
C ALA A 27 -5.98 23.28 6.26
N THR A 28 -7.21 22.96 5.89
CA THR A 28 -7.91 21.78 6.40
C THR A 28 -7.37 20.65 5.56
N ILE A 29 -6.43 19.89 6.12
CA ILE A 29 -5.92 18.69 5.46
C ILE A 29 -7.11 17.72 5.37
N GLN A 30 -7.68 17.61 4.19
CA GLN A 30 -8.66 16.59 3.88
C GLN A 30 -7.90 15.31 3.56
N ALA A 31 -7.84 14.40 4.53
CA ALA A 31 -7.30 13.05 4.33
C ALA A 31 -8.45 12.10 4.01
N SER A 32 -8.42 11.48 2.82
CA SER A 32 -9.30 10.37 2.48
C SER A 32 -8.59 9.06 2.78
N VAL A 33 -9.22 8.19 3.57
CA VAL A 33 -8.73 6.83 3.83
C VAL A 33 -9.43 5.88 2.87
N GLU A 34 -8.69 5.36 1.90
CA GLU A 34 -9.17 4.32 1.00
C GLU A 34 -8.68 2.96 1.48
N VAL A 35 -9.61 2.01 1.58
CA VAL A 35 -9.30 0.63 1.96
C VAL A 35 -9.13 -0.20 0.70
N ASN A 36 -7.90 -0.62 0.40
CA ASN A 36 -7.66 -1.59 -0.67
C ASN A 36 -8.20 -2.96 -0.25
N ARG A 37 -9.30 -3.39 -0.88
CA ARG A 37 -9.98 -4.66 -0.59
C ARG A 37 -9.09 -5.88 -0.81
N ILE A 38 -8.23 -5.87 -1.83
CA ILE A 38 -7.33 -6.98 -2.16
C ILE A 38 -6.26 -7.12 -1.10
N LEU A 39 -5.60 -6.02 -0.72
CA LEU A 39 -4.65 -6.01 0.38
C LEU A 39 -5.31 -6.46 1.70
N SER A 40 -6.51 -5.95 2.01
CA SER A 40 -7.25 -6.36 3.20
C SER A 40 -7.55 -7.86 3.20
N LEU A 41 -7.92 -8.44 2.05
CA LEU A 41 -8.19 -9.87 1.93
C LEU A 41 -6.91 -10.69 2.14
N VAL A 42 -5.78 -10.29 1.54
CA VAL A 42 -4.49 -10.96 1.75
C VAL A 42 -4.11 -10.95 3.23
N ARG A 43 -4.23 -9.80 3.90
CA ARG A 43 -3.97 -9.68 5.34
C ARG A 43 -4.95 -10.49 6.18
N TYR A 44 -6.21 -10.54 5.80
CA TYR A 44 -7.21 -11.37 6.47
C TYR A 44 -6.83 -12.85 6.43
N VAL A 45 -6.50 -13.37 5.24
CA VAL A 45 -6.08 -14.77 5.06
C VAL A 45 -4.79 -15.05 5.84
N GLU A 46 -3.82 -14.13 5.81
CA GLU A 46 -2.57 -14.26 6.58
C GLU A 46 -2.85 -14.41 8.08
N VAL A 47 -3.73 -13.59 8.65
CA VAL A 47 -4.08 -13.64 10.07
C VAL A 47 -4.87 -14.91 10.41
N VAL A 48 -5.85 -15.27 9.58
CA VAL A 48 -6.64 -16.51 9.76
C VAL A 48 -5.74 -17.75 9.71
N ALA A 49 -4.72 -17.75 8.85
CA ALA A 49 -3.73 -18.82 8.76
C ALA A 49 -2.71 -18.83 9.91
N GLY A 50 -2.84 -17.96 10.92
CA GLY A 50 -1.97 -17.92 12.10
C GLY A 50 -0.77 -16.99 11.96
N GLY A 51 -0.76 -16.10 10.96
CA GLY A 51 0.22 -15.03 10.82
C GLY A 51 0.07 -13.93 11.88
N LYS A 52 0.93 -12.90 11.78
CA LYS A 52 0.90 -11.75 12.70
C LYS A 52 -0.31 -10.86 12.38
N GLY A 53 -1.01 -10.40 13.42
CA GLY A 53 -2.11 -9.45 13.31
C GLY A 53 -3.10 -9.53 14.48
N TYR A 54 -4.24 -8.85 14.35
CA TYR A 54 -5.26 -8.84 15.41
C TYR A 54 -5.92 -10.20 15.56
N ARG A 55 -5.71 -10.86 16.71
CA ARG A 55 -6.21 -12.22 16.98
C ARG A 55 -7.74 -12.33 16.90
N GLY A 56 -8.48 -11.25 17.14
CA GLY A 56 -9.94 -11.26 17.04
C GLY A 56 -10.45 -11.57 15.63
N VAL A 57 -9.68 -11.28 14.56
CA VAL A 57 -10.05 -11.65 13.19
C VAL A 57 -10.13 -13.16 13.02
N ARG A 58 -9.17 -13.90 13.61
CA ARG A 58 -9.16 -15.37 13.56
C ARG A 58 -10.35 -15.95 14.32
N GLN A 59 -10.63 -15.43 15.51
CA GLN A 59 -11.79 -15.85 16.31
C GLN A 59 -13.11 -15.60 15.56
N GLN A 60 -13.24 -14.45 14.89
CA GLN A 60 -14.40 -14.12 14.07
C GLN A 60 -14.55 -15.09 12.88
N PHE A 61 -13.45 -15.43 12.21
CA PHE A 61 -13.48 -16.46 11.15
C PHE A 61 -13.98 -17.79 11.71
N GLU A 62 -13.39 -18.27 12.81
CA GLU A 62 -13.70 -19.56 13.43
C GLU A 62 -15.18 -19.70 13.82
N GLN A 63 -15.81 -18.60 14.24
CA GLN A 63 -17.23 -18.53 14.62
C GLN A 63 -18.18 -18.25 13.44
N SER A 64 -17.66 -17.92 12.26
CA SER A 64 -18.46 -17.56 11.10
C SER A 64 -18.93 -18.79 10.30
N ALA A 65 -19.98 -18.61 9.50
CA ALA A 65 -20.42 -19.60 8.51
C ALA A 65 -19.36 -19.89 7.42
N PHE A 66 -18.32 -19.06 7.29
CA PHE A 66 -17.22 -19.26 6.34
C PHE A 66 -16.20 -20.29 6.82
N ASN A 67 -16.20 -20.68 8.10
CA ASN A 67 -15.35 -21.74 8.64
C ASN A 67 -15.85 -23.13 8.23
N THR A 68 -15.80 -23.41 6.94
CA THR A 68 -16.20 -24.70 6.35
C THR A 68 -15.01 -25.67 6.31
N PRO A 69 -15.25 -26.99 6.20
CA PRO A 69 -14.17 -27.96 5.99
C PRO A 69 -13.28 -27.64 4.78
N ALA A 70 -13.87 -27.12 3.70
CA ALA A 70 -13.15 -26.68 2.51
C ALA A 70 -12.25 -25.46 2.80
N ALA A 71 -12.76 -24.45 3.51
CA ALA A 71 -11.96 -23.30 3.91
C ALA A 71 -10.79 -23.70 4.82
N GLN A 72 -11.02 -24.60 5.78
CA GLN A 72 -9.95 -25.12 6.62
C GLN A 72 -8.89 -25.90 5.82
N ALA A 73 -9.31 -26.68 4.82
CA ALA A 73 -8.39 -27.38 3.94
C ALA A 73 -7.53 -26.38 3.13
N ALA A 74 -8.14 -25.32 2.61
CA ALA A 74 -7.43 -24.24 1.92
C ALA A 74 -6.44 -23.51 2.85
N ILE A 75 -6.83 -23.22 4.09
CA ILE A 75 -5.94 -22.60 5.10
C ILE A 75 -4.76 -23.53 5.42
N ARG A 76 -5.02 -24.83 5.66
CA ARG A 76 -3.95 -25.81 5.91
C ARG A 76 -2.99 -25.89 4.73
N ARG A 77 -3.51 -25.89 3.50
CA ARG A 77 -2.67 -25.85 2.29
C ARG A 77 -1.83 -24.59 2.24
N TYR A 78 -2.44 -23.42 2.43
CA TYR A 78 -1.74 -22.14 2.48
C TYR A 78 -0.62 -22.12 3.55
N GLN A 79 -0.86 -22.73 4.72
CA GLN A 79 0.15 -22.83 5.78
C GLN A 79 1.37 -23.65 5.37
N GLN A 80 1.18 -24.65 4.51
CA GLN A 80 2.23 -25.55 4.01
C GLN A 80 2.99 -24.99 2.81
N LEU A 81 2.47 -23.94 2.15
CA LEU A 81 3.15 -23.35 1.00
C LEU A 81 4.50 -22.77 1.43
N PRO A 82 5.57 -22.98 0.64
CA PRO A 82 6.80 -22.23 0.79
C PRO A 82 6.52 -20.77 0.39
N ARG A 83 6.18 -19.95 1.40
CA ARG A 83 5.70 -18.57 1.20
C ARG A 83 6.79 -17.63 0.72
N GLU A 84 8.03 -17.93 1.12
CA GLU A 84 9.15 -17.01 1.01
C GLU A 84 10.33 -17.72 0.37
N VAL A 85 10.82 -17.12 -0.70
CA VAL A 85 12.18 -17.34 -1.17
C VAL A 85 12.93 -16.09 -0.76
N ASP A 86 13.87 -16.25 0.15
CA ASP A 86 14.85 -15.20 0.42
C ASP A 86 15.78 -15.13 -0.80
N PHE A 87 15.91 -13.93 -1.37
CA PHE A 87 16.85 -13.70 -2.44
C PHE A 87 17.92 -12.73 -1.99
N GLN A 88 19.15 -13.06 -2.35
CA GLN A 88 20.33 -12.25 -2.12
C GLN A 88 20.68 -11.55 -3.41
N TRP A 89 21.08 -10.27 -3.33
CA TRP A 89 21.63 -9.57 -4.48
C TRP A 89 23.12 -9.89 -4.55
N PRO A 90 23.60 -10.58 -5.61
CA PRO A 90 24.98 -11.09 -5.68
C PRO A 90 26.04 -10.01 -5.47
N ASP A 91 25.73 -8.78 -5.87
CA ASP A 91 26.67 -7.65 -5.86
C ASP A 91 26.38 -6.62 -4.76
N TYR A 92 25.48 -6.93 -3.81
CA TYR A 92 25.15 -6.03 -2.70
C TYR A 92 25.77 -6.53 -1.39
N PRO A 93 26.45 -5.66 -0.61
CA PRO A 93 27.10 -6.09 0.63
C PRO A 93 26.12 -6.71 1.63
N ALA A 94 26.45 -7.88 2.16
CA ALA A 94 25.55 -8.66 3.03
C ALA A 94 25.19 -7.95 4.34
N ASP A 95 26.05 -7.06 4.82
CA ASP A 95 25.91 -6.28 6.05
C ASP A 95 25.04 -5.02 5.90
N ARG A 96 24.63 -4.68 4.68
CA ARG A 96 23.80 -3.49 4.41
C ARG A 96 22.31 -3.81 4.59
N LEU A 97 21.57 -2.83 5.09
CA LEU A 97 20.11 -2.91 5.18
C LEU A 97 19.52 -3.17 3.78
N GLY A 98 18.75 -4.23 3.61
CA GLY A 98 18.17 -4.62 2.33
C GLY A 98 19.04 -5.55 1.47
N SER A 99 20.11 -6.14 2.05
CA SER A 99 20.93 -7.16 1.39
C SER A 99 20.22 -8.48 1.09
N SER A 100 19.07 -8.68 1.72
CA SER A 100 18.15 -9.79 1.46
C SER A 100 16.72 -9.27 1.29
N GLY A 101 16.04 -9.83 0.30
CA GLY A 101 14.67 -9.50 -0.06
C GLY A 101 13.80 -10.72 0.14
N SER A 102 12.55 -10.49 0.55
CA SER A 102 11.56 -11.56 0.67
C SER A 102 10.54 -11.41 -0.45
N SER A 103 10.28 -12.50 -1.17
CA SER A 103 9.23 -12.56 -2.19
C SER A 103 7.85 -12.21 -1.61
N TRP A 104 7.64 -12.43 -0.30
CA TRP A 104 6.41 -12.05 0.38
C TRP A 104 6.22 -10.54 0.45
N ASN A 105 7.28 -9.77 0.73
CA ASN A 105 7.19 -8.31 0.74
C ASN A 105 6.84 -7.76 -0.65
N LEU A 106 7.37 -8.38 -1.72
CA LEU A 106 6.99 -8.05 -3.09
C LEU A 106 5.53 -8.40 -3.37
N PHE A 107 5.06 -9.56 -2.91
CA PHE A 107 3.65 -9.98 -3.04
C PHE A 107 2.70 -9.02 -2.32
N ILE A 108 3.03 -8.57 -1.11
CA ILE A 108 2.25 -7.56 -0.37
C ILE A 108 2.15 -6.26 -1.15
N LYS A 109 3.24 -5.81 -1.78
CA LYS A 109 3.21 -4.63 -2.65
C LYS A 109 2.28 -4.86 -3.84
N CYS A 110 2.38 -6.01 -4.51
CA CYS A 110 1.47 -6.37 -5.59
C CYS A 110 -0.01 -6.37 -5.15
N ALA A 111 -0.30 -6.85 -3.93
CA ALA A 111 -1.65 -6.82 -3.37
C ALA A 111 -2.14 -5.39 -3.07
N ALA A 112 -1.26 -4.49 -2.65
CA ALA A 112 -1.58 -3.08 -2.44
C ALA A 112 -1.84 -2.31 -3.74
N ASP A 113 -1.20 -2.73 -4.84
CA ASP A 113 -1.33 -2.11 -6.17
C ASP A 113 -2.43 -2.76 -7.04
N ALA A 114 -2.92 -3.95 -6.65
CA ALA A 114 -3.89 -4.70 -7.43
C ALA A 114 -5.30 -4.11 -7.34
N LYS A 115 -5.99 -4.09 -8.48
CA LYS A 115 -7.38 -3.62 -8.61
C LYS A 115 -8.39 -4.70 -8.22
N ASP A 116 -8.07 -5.95 -8.55
CA ASP A 116 -8.90 -7.13 -8.31
C ASP A 116 -8.03 -8.39 -8.14
N LEU A 117 -8.66 -9.55 -7.92
CA LEU A 117 -7.95 -10.81 -7.73
C LEU A 117 -7.22 -11.30 -9.00
N PRO A 118 -7.80 -11.23 -10.21
CA PRO A 118 -7.08 -11.52 -11.44
C PRO A 118 -5.83 -10.65 -11.64
N ASP A 119 -5.91 -9.35 -11.38
CA ASP A 119 -4.77 -8.42 -11.47
C ASP A 119 -3.69 -8.78 -10.45
N LEU A 120 -4.06 -9.13 -9.22
CA LEU A 120 -3.11 -9.66 -8.23
C LEU A 120 -2.43 -10.94 -8.73
N GLN A 121 -3.20 -11.89 -9.28
CA GLN A 121 -2.64 -13.13 -9.79
C GLN A 121 -1.60 -12.87 -10.88
N GLN A 122 -1.89 -11.99 -11.83
CA GLN A 122 -0.96 -11.61 -12.90
C GLN A 122 0.31 -10.95 -12.36
N ARG A 123 0.18 -10.05 -11.37
CA ARG A 123 1.33 -9.38 -10.73
C ARG A 123 2.18 -10.31 -9.87
N ALA A 124 1.57 -11.35 -9.32
CA ALA A 124 2.25 -12.33 -8.47
C ALA A 124 2.97 -13.42 -9.27
N VAL A 125 2.76 -13.51 -10.58
CA VAL A 125 3.48 -14.46 -11.45
C VAL A 125 4.98 -14.23 -11.33
N GLY A 126 5.73 -15.32 -11.10
CA GLY A 126 7.18 -15.28 -10.97
C GLY A 126 7.70 -14.82 -9.60
N LEU A 127 6.84 -14.36 -8.68
CA LEU A 127 7.25 -14.05 -7.30
C LEU A 127 7.38 -15.31 -6.42
N MET A 128 6.64 -16.36 -6.76
CA MET A 128 6.68 -17.63 -6.06
C MET A 128 7.19 -18.72 -7.01
N PRO A 129 7.82 -19.80 -6.49
CA PRO A 129 8.22 -20.92 -7.32
C PRO A 129 7.05 -21.41 -8.18
N ASN A 130 7.32 -21.79 -9.43
CA ASN A 130 6.29 -22.24 -10.37
C ASN A 130 5.43 -23.38 -9.82
N GLN A 131 5.98 -24.22 -8.94
CA GLN A 131 5.25 -25.27 -8.24
C GLN A 131 4.12 -24.70 -7.36
N THR A 132 4.37 -23.62 -6.63
CA THR A 132 3.37 -22.89 -5.83
C THR A 132 2.29 -22.24 -6.72
N LEU A 133 2.68 -21.69 -7.88
CA LEU A 133 1.73 -21.08 -8.83
C LEU A 133 0.83 -22.10 -9.52
N VAL A 134 1.37 -23.26 -9.92
CA VAL A 134 0.60 -24.37 -10.49
C VAL A 134 -0.39 -24.90 -9.46
N GLU A 135 0.03 -25.05 -8.21
CA GLU A 135 -0.82 -25.50 -7.11
C GLU A 135 -2.00 -24.56 -6.80
N LEU A 136 -1.78 -23.24 -6.96
CA LEU A 136 -2.83 -22.22 -6.80
C LEU A 136 -3.73 -22.14 -8.04
N GLY A 137 -3.20 -22.40 -9.24
CA GLY A 137 -3.95 -22.40 -10.50
C GLY A 137 -4.92 -23.58 -10.67
N GLN A 138 -4.74 -24.66 -9.91
CA GLN A 138 -5.64 -25.84 -9.94
C GLN A 138 -6.86 -25.73 -9.01
N VAL A 139 -7.07 -24.56 -8.38
CA VAL A 139 -8.21 -24.32 -7.47
C VAL A 139 -9.43 -23.72 -8.20
N TYR A 140 -9.42 -23.69 -9.54
CA TYR A 140 -10.57 -23.33 -10.38
C TYR A 140 -11.06 -24.52 -11.20
#